data_AF-A0A915Q4T9-F1
#
_entry.id   AF-A0A915Q4T9-F1
#
_cell.length_a   1.000
_cell.length_b   1.000
_cell.length_c   1.000
_cell.angle_alpha   90.00
_cell.angle_beta   90.00
_cell.angle_gamma   90.00
#
_symmetry.space_group_name_H-M   'P 1'
#
loop_
_entity.id
_entity.type
_entity.pdbx_description
1 polymer ?
#
loop_
_entity_poly.entity_id
_entity_poly.type
_entity_poly.pdbx_seq_one_letter_code
_entity_poly.pdbx_strand_id
1 'polypeptide(L)'
;MIYVKNAEQKHMIYEALKKAVKDGKYGIKIYYKDEVPKEYGYSNNANIGDILLEPEPGYNVRVQCSHDDKEVSKPFHSSCHGMDPNHWTMKSILLMKGPMFKQNYQVYKTANNIDLYPLMCYILGVVPAPNNGTLQHMLEVLKISRISNSVPAKEIEVI
;
A
#
# COMPACT_ATOMS: atom_id res chain seq x y z
N MET A 1 -11.39 -7.18 7.27
CA MET A 1 -11.75 -6.13 8.26
C MET A 1 -13.12 -6.43 8.82
N ILE A 2 -13.38 -6.03 10.06
CA ILE A 2 -14.65 -6.24 10.78
C ILE A 2 -15.20 -4.86 11.17
N TYR A 3 -16.50 -4.67 10.97
CA TYR A 3 -17.24 -3.48 11.39
C TYR A 3 -18.05 -3.82 12.63
N VAL A 4 -17.96 -3.01 13.67
CA VAL A 4 -18.59 -3.29 14.96
C VAL A 4 -19.43 -2.10 15.39
N LYS A 5 -20.70 -2.34 15.72
CA LYS A 5 -21.65 -1.27 16.08
C LYS A 5 -21.45 -0.72 17.50
N ASN A 6 -20.87 -1.50 18.41
CA ASN A 6 -20.75 -1.18 19.84
C ASN A 6 -19.27 -1.28 20.29
N ALA A 7 -18.81 -0.30 21.07
CA ALA A 7 -17.43 -0.21 21.58
C ALA A 7 -17.03 -1.37 22.51
N GLU A 8 -17.92 -1.81 23.40
CA GLU A 8 -17.69 -2.96 24.29
C GLU A 8 -17.55 -4.26 23.48
N GLN A 9 -18.44 -4.46 22.51
CA GLN A 9 -18.34 -5.59 21.59
C GLN A 9 -17.05 -5.53 20.76
N LYS A 10 -16.62 -4.35 20.32
CA LYS A 10 -15.37 -4.17 19.58
C LYS A 10 -14.18 -4.64 20.40
N HIS A 11 -14.11 -4.26 21.67
CA HIS A 11 -13.03 -4.68 22.56
C HIS A 11 -13.06 -6.20 22.80
N MET A 12 -14.23 -6.77 23.09
CA MET A 12 -14.37 -8.23 23.29
C MET A 12 -13.95 -9.03 22.06
N ILE A 13 -14.37 -8.62 20.85
CA ILE A 13 -14.01 -9.28 19.60
C ILE A 13 -12.50 -9.20 19.36
N TYR A 14 -11.90 -8.03 19.58
CA TYR A 14 -10.47 -7.82 19.40
C TYR A 14 -9.63 -8.73 20.31
N GLU A 15 -9.94 -8.78 21.61
CA GLU A 15 -9.23 -9.63 22.56
C GLU A 15 -9.43 -11.12 22.26
N ALA A 16 -10.64 -11.53 21.89
CA ALA A 16 -10.93 -12.91 21.50
C ALA A 16 -10.12 -13.33 20.26
N LEU A 17 -10.03 -12.46 19.24
CA LEU A 17 -9.23 -12.70 18.04
C LEU A 17 -7.74 -12.77 18.36
N LYS A 18 -7.21 -11.82 19.13
CA LYS A 18 -5.79 -11.85 19.55
C LYS A 18 -5.45 -13.13 20.31
N LYS A 19 -6.31 -13.56 21.22
CA LYS A 19 -6.15 -14.82 21.96
C LYS A 19 -6.16 -16.02 21.02
N ALA A 20 -7.13 -16.10 20.12
CA ALA A 20 -7.24 -17.21 19.15
C ALA A 20 -6.02 -17.31 18.23
N VAL A 21 -5.53 -16.17 17.72
CA VAL A 21 -4.30 -16.10 16.92
C VAL A 21 -3.10 -16.60 17.70
N LYS A 22 -2.95 -16.14 18.96
CA LYS A 22 -1.83 -16.54 19.83
C LYS A 22 -1.87 -18.03 20.17
N ASP A 23 -3.02 -18.54 20.59
CA ASP A 23 -3.18 -19.94 21.01
C ASP A 23 -3.01 -20.90 19.83
N GLY A 24 -3.56 -20.55 18.67
CA GLY A 24 -3.41 -21.30 17.42
C GLY A 24 -2.05 -21.14 16.74
N LYS A 25 -1.19 -20.25 17.24
CA LYS A 25 0.12 -19.89 16.65
C LYS A 25 0.03 -19.47 15.17
N TYR A 26 -1.02 -18.72 14.83
CA TYR A 26 -1.22 -18.23 13.47
C TYR A 26 -0.42 -16.95 13.20
N GLY A 27 0.18 -16.84 12.02
CA GLY A 27 0.85 -15.62 11.54
C GLY A 27 -0.17 -14.61 11.02
N ILE A 28 -0.96 -14.02 11.92
CA ILE A 28 -1.97 -13.01 11.58
C ILE A 28 -1.82 -11.86 12.57
N LYS A 29 -1.61 -10.64 12.09
CA LYS A 29 -1.61 -9.44 12.93
C LYS A 29 -3.02 -8.87 13.01
N ILE A 30 -3.41 -8.50 14.23
CA ILE A 30 -4.72 -7.92 14.53
C ILE A 30 -4.51 -6.48 14.99
N TYR A 31 -5.17 -5.54 14.32
CA TYR A 31 -5.06 -4.11 14.59
C TYR A 31 -6.43 -3.53 14.86
N TYR A 32 -6.52 -2.60 15.82
CA TYR A 32 -7.54 -1.56 15.68
C TYR A 32 -7.17 -0.66 14.51
N LYS A 33 -8.18 -0.01 13.91
CA LYS A 33 -8.01 0.91 12.79
C LYS A 33 -6.89 1.95 12.97
N ASP A 34 -6.78 2.51 14.17
CA ASP A 34 -5.80 3.51 14.57
C ASP A 34 -4.42 2.94 14.95
N GLU A 35 -4.31 1.62 15.08
CA GLU A 35 -3.06 0.91 15.35
C GLU A 35 -2.36 0.41 14.08
N VAL A 36 -3.02 0.49 12.92
CA VAL A 36 -2.42 0.12 11.63
C VAL A 36 -1.16 0.98 11.39
N PRO A 37 -0.05 0.39 10.89
CA PRO A 37 1.17 1.14 10.63
C PRO A 37 0.92 2.40 9.79
N LYS A 38 1.39 3.55 10.28
CA LYS A 38 1.09 4.87 9.69
C LYS A 38 1.61 4.97 8.25
N GLU A 39 2.73 4.31 7.97
CA GLU A 39 3.36 4.23 6.66
C GLU A 39 2.46 3.59 5.58
N TYR A 40 1.42 2.84 5.97
CA TYR A 40 0.48 2.27 5.00
C TYR A 40 -0.50 3.32 4.44
N GLY A 41 -0.69 4.46 5.14
CA GLY A 41 -1.69 5.45 4.77
C GLY A 41 -3.12 4.92 4.79
N TYR A 42 -3.41 3.87 5.58
CA TYR A 42 -4.63 3.06 5.47
C TYR A 42 -5.69 3.32 6.56
N SER A 43 -5.42 4.18 7.55
CA SER A 43 -6.33 4.36 8.70
C SER A 43 -7.38 5.46 8.54
N ASN A 44 -7.14 6.45 7.68
CA ASN A 44 -7.94 7.69 7.64
C ASN A 44 -9.06 7.68 6.58
N ASN A 45 -9.96 6.70 6.64
CA ASN A 45 -11.13 6.63 5.75
C ASN A 45 -12.31 5.92 6.43
N ALA A 46 -13.53 6.43 6.26
CA ALA A 46 -14.74 5.87 6.88
C ALA A 46 -15.04 4.42 6.44
N ASN A 47 -14.60 4.02 5.25
CA ASN A 47 -14.77 2.67 4.69
C ASN A 47 -13.73 1.67 5.21
N ILE A 48 -12.93 2.03 6.20
CA ILE A 48 -12.00 1.13 6.87
C ILE A 48 -12.66 0.67 8.17
N GLY A 49 -12.83 -0.64 8.30
CA GLY A 49 -13.45 -1.28 9.45
C GLY A 49 -12.68 -1.07 10.76
N ASP A 50 -13.36 -1.35 11.87
CA ASP A 50 -12.87 -1.09 13.23
C ASP A 50 -11.71 -1.99 13.65
N ILE A 51 -11.70 -3.23 13.14
CA ILE A 51 -10.68 -4.24 13.41
C ILE A 51 -10.16 -4.77 12.07
N LEU A 52 -8.85 -4.74 11.89
CA LEU A 52 -8.16 -5.25 10.72
C LEU A 52 -7.41 -6.53 11.06
N LEU A 53 -7.37 -7.43 10.08
CA LEU A 53 -6.64 -8.69 10.16
C LEU A 53 -5.67 -8.68 8.98
N GLU A 54 -4.37 -8.63 9.27
CA GLU A 54 -3.29 -8.71 8.28
C GLU A 54 -2.64 -10.09 8.40
N PRO A 55 -2.98 -11.05 7.51
CA PRO A 55 -2.25 -12.30 7.47
C PRO A 55 -0.80 -12.07 7.00
N GLU A 56 0.14 -12.75 7.61
CA GLU A 56 1.52 -12.82 7.13
C GLU A 56 1.60 -13.73 5.89
N PRO A 57 2.63 -13.59 5.04
CA PRO A 57 2.82 -14.48 3.90
C PRO A 57 2.78 -15.96 4.30
N GLY A 58 1.95 -16.73 3.58
CA GLY A 58 1.66 -18.14 3.90
C GLY A 58 0.39 -18.36 4.73
N TYR A 59 -0.20 -17.30 5.27
CA TYR A 59 -1.50 -17.34 5.96
C TYR A 59 -2.59 -16.69 5.12
N ASN A 60 -3.84 -17.08 5.38
CA ASN A 60 -5.04 -16.47 4.82
C ASN A 60 -6.14 -16.39 5.87
N VAL A 61 -6.97 -15.36 5.79
CA VAL A 61 -8.15 -15.20 6.65
C VAL A 61 -9.39 -15.35 5.79
N ARG A 62 -10.15 -16.42 6.02
CA ARG A 62 -11.48 -16.63 5.42
C ARG A 62 -12.55 -16.45 6.48
N VAL A 63 -13.45 -15.50 6.25
CA VAL A 63 -14.68 -15.41 7.06
C VAL A 63 -15.69 -16.33 6.39
N GLN A 64 -16.02 -17.44 7.06
CA GLN A 64 -17.03 -18.37 6.58
C GLN A 64 -18.28 -18.26 7.46
N CYS A 65 -19.42 -17.99 6.83
CA CYS A 65 -20.72 -17.90 7.51
C CYS A 65 -21.48 -19.25 7.54
N SER A 66 -20.92 -20.32 6.95
CA SER A 66 -21.54 -21.64 6.91
C SER A 66 -20.90 -22.57 7.95
N HIS A 67 -21.71 -23.20 8.79
CA HIS A 67 -21.32 -24.26 9.74
C HIS A 67 -21.01 -25.62 9.07
N ASP A 68 -20.82 -25.66 7.76
CA ASP A 68 -20.56 -26.90 7.04
C ASP A 68 -19.07 -27.22 7.08
N ASP A 69 -18.67 -27.99 8.10
CA ASP A 69 -17.27 -28.33 8.43
C ASP A 69 -16.52 -29.07 7.30
N LYS A 70 -17.24 -29.54 6.28
CA LYS A 70 -16.70 -30.31 5.14
C LYS A 70 -15.81 -29.48 4.20
N GLU A 71 -15.87 -28.15 4.26
CA GLU A 71 -15.05 -27.24 3.46
C GLU A 71 -13.77 -26.77 4.18
N VAL A 72 -13.67 -26.97 5.51
CA VAL A 72 -12.60 -26.43 6.35
C VAL A 72 -11.28 -27.20 6.21
N SER A 73 -11.35 -28.47 5.77
CA SER A 73 -10.20 -29.38 5.70
C SER A 73 -9.54 -29.47 4.32
N LYS A 74 -10.04 -28.76 3.31
CA LYS A 74 -9.38 -28.76 2.00
C LYS A 74 -8.13 -27.88 2.07
N PRO A 75 -6.95 -28.42 1.71
CA PRO A 75 -5.75 -27.62 1.64
C PRO A 75 -5.97 -26.38 0.77
N PHE A 76 -5.71 -25.19 1.34
CA PHE A 76 -5.80 -23.94 0.59
C PHE A 76 -4.57 -23.81 -0.30
N HIS A 77 -4.61 -24.42 -1.49
CA HIS A 77 -3.57 -24.31 -2.50
C HIS A 77 -3.80 -23.06 -3.36
N SER A 78 -3.63 -21.88 -2.76
CA SER A 78 -3.83 -20.62 -3.46
C SER A 78 -2.77 -19.61 -3.04
N SER A 79 -2.15 -18.98 -4.04
CA SER A 79 -1.36 -17.77 -3.85
C SER A 79 -2.29 -16.61 -3.56
N CYS A 80 -1.94 -15.80 -2.57
CA CYS A 80 -2.68 -14.60 -2.18
C CYS A 80 -1.73 -13.39 -2.15
N HIS A 81 -2.31 -12.19 -2.13
CA HIS A 81 -1.60 -10.92 -2.04
C HIS A 81 -2.39 -9.94 -1.15
N GLY A 82 -1.82 -8.77 -0.89
CA GLY A 82 -2.47 -7.72 -0.07
C GLY A 82 -2.06 -7.71 1.41
N MET A 83 -0.98 -8.44 1.74
CA MET A 83 -0.28 -8.30 3.02
C MET A 83 0.53 -6.99 3.07
N ASP A 84 1.35 -6.83 4.11
CA ASP A 84 2.29 -5.73 4.30
C ASP A 84 2.97 -5.30 2.99
N PRO A 85 2.73 -4.06 2.50
CA PRO A 85 3.30 -3.55 1.25
C PRO A 85 4.83 -3.45 1.29
N ASN A 86 5.45 -3.49 2.47
CA ASN A 86 6.90 -3.52 2.64
C ASN A 86 7.51 -4.93 2.60
N HIS A 87 6.68 -5.98 2.67
CA HIS A 87 7.17 -7.34 2.51
C HIS A 87 7.69 -7.58 1.09
N TRP A 88 8.83 -8.28 0.96
CA TRP A 88 9.51 -8.46 -0.33
C TRP A 88 8.65 -9.19 -1.38
N THR A 89 7.79 -10.11 -0.95
CA THR A 89 6.85 -10.82 -1.84
C THR A 89 5.72 -9.95 -2.38
N MET A 90 5.45 -8.78 -1.78
CA MET A 90 4.42 -7.84 -2.20
C MET A 90 4.96 -6.75 -3.14
N LYS A 91 6.27 -6.76 -3.42
CA LYS A 91 6.90 -5.78 -4.33
C LYS A 91 6.58 -6.13 -5.78
N SER A 92 6.31 -5.10 -6.58
CA SER A 92 6.07 -5.21 -8.02
C SER A 92 7.27 -4.69 -8.83
N ILE A 93 7.24 -4.92 -10.13
CA ILE A 93 8.28 -4.51 -11.07
C ILE A 93 7.98 -3.08 -11.57
N LEU A 94 9.01 -2.25 -11.65
CA LEU A 94 8.97 -0.94 -12.28
C LEU A 94 10.00 -0.89 -13.41
N LEU A 95 9.55 -0.64 -14.64
CA LEU A 95 10.40 -0.42 -15.81
C LEU A 95 10.00 0.89 -16.50
N MET A 96 10.98 1.74 -16.77
CA MET A 96 10.78 3.03 -17.41
C MET A 96 11.65 3.12 -18.66
N LYS A 97 11.06 3.42 -19.80
CA LYS A 97 11.75 3.56 -21.09
C LYS A 97 11.18 4.75 -21.85
N GLY A 98 12.06 5.60 -22.34
CA GLY A 98 11.67 6.77 -23.13
C GLY A 98 12.81 7.77 -23.30
N PRO A 99 12.60 8.81 -24.10
CA PRO A 99 13.63 9.84 -24.35
C PRO A 99 14.00 10.60 -23.07
N MET A 100 13.04 10.81 -22.16
CA MET A 100 13.25 11.56 -20.91
C MET A 100 13.93 10.75 -19.80
N PHE A 101 13.92 9.42 -19.86
CA PHE A 101 14.53 8.56 -18.84
C PHE A 101 16.00 8.26 -19.15
N LYS A 102 16.83 8.14 -18.11
CA LYS A 102 18.20 7.65 -18.24
C LYS A 102 18.19 6.24 -18.85
N GLN A 103 19.18 5.96 -19.69
CA GLN A 103 19.37 4.63 -20.26
C GLN A 103 20.30 3.82 -19.36
N ASN A 104 20.12 2.50 -19.33
CA ASN A 104 20.95 1.56 -18.56
C ASN A 104 21.12 1.97 -17.08
N TYR A 105 20.06 2.53 -16.50
CA TYR A 105 20.04 2.99 -15.12
C TYR A 105 19.19 2.06 -14.26
N GLN A 106 19.76 1.60 -13.14
CA GLN A 106 19.06 0.80 -12.15
C GLN A 106 18.66 1.68 -10.97
N VAL A 107 17.37 1.65 -10.62
CA VAL A 107 16.88 2.27 -9.39
C VAL A 107 17.28 1.40 -8.21
N TYR A 108 18.07 1.94 -7.28
CA TYR A 108 18.61 1.17 -6.16
C TYR A 108 17.65 1.05 -4.97
N LYS A 109 16.72 1.99 -4.84
CA LYS A 109 15.68 1.97 -3.80
C LYS A 109 14.36 1.49 -4.40
N THR A 110 13.56 0.78 -3.61
CA THR A 110 12.18 0.49 -4.01
C THR A 110 11.42 1.80 -4.20
N ALA A 111 10.94 2.03 -5.41
CA ALA A 111 10.12 3.20 -5.71
C ALA A 111 8.73 3.04 -5.08
N ASN A 112 8.15 4.15 -4.59
CA ASN A 112 6.74 4.19 -4.18
C ASN A 112 5.86 4.45 -5.40
N ASN A 113 4.79 3.68 -5.55
CA ASN A 113 3.85 3.82 -6.66
C ASN A 113 3.13 5.17 -6.67
N ILE A 114 2.92 5.79 -5.50
CA ILE A 114 2.29 7.12 -5.40
C ILE A 114 3.12 8.22 -6.08
N ASP A 115 4.44 8.04 -6.20
CA ASP A 115 5.33 9.00 -6.86
C ASP A 115 5.26 8.92 -8.40
N LEU A 116 4.59 7.89 -8.95
CA LEU A 116 4.43 7.73 -10.40
C LEU A 116 3.48 8.76 -11.00
N TYR A 117 2.43 9.17 -10.28
CA TYR A 117 1.50 10.20 -10.77
C TYR A 117 2.18 11.55 -11.05
N PRO A 118 2.88 12.18 -10.08
CA PRO A 118 3.57 13.44 -10.37
C PRO A 118 4.69 13.27 -11.41
N LEU A 119 5.34 12.09 -11.49
CA LEU A 119 6.30 11.78 -12.56
C LEU A 119 5.63 11.78 -13.94
N MET A 120 4.47 11.15 -14.10
CA MET A 120 3.71 11.16 -15.35
C MET A 120 3.28 12.58 -15.75
N CYS A 121 2.80 13.38 -14.78
CA CYS A 121 2.46 14.78 -15.02
C CYS A 121 3.68 15.59 -15.51
N TYR A 122 4.84 15.39 -14.88
CA TYR A 122 6.09 16.02 -15.30
C TYR A 122 6.48 15.63 -16.73
N ILE A 123 6.39 14.35 -17.09
CA ILE A 123 6.72 13.86 -18.44
C ILE A 123 5.80 14.46 -19.51
N LEU A 124 4.51 14.60 -19.18
CA LEU A 124 3.49 15.14 -20.09
C LEU A 124 3.46 16.67 -20.12
N GLY A 125 4.17 17.36 -19.23
CA GLY A 125 4.13 18.81 -19.12
C GLY A 125 2.79 19.35 -18.61
N VAL A 126 2.08 18.59 -17.78
CA VAL A 126 0.79 19.02 -17.20
C VAL A 126 0.92 19.30 -15.71
N VAL A 127 0.12 20.22 -15.20
CA VAL A 127 0.06 20.53 -13.76
C VAL A 127 -0.62 19.38 -13.03
N PRO A 128 0.03 18.74 -12.03
CA PRO A 128 -0.60 17.67 -11.25
C PRO A 128 -1.72 18.23 -10.37
N ALA A 129 -2.81 17.47 -10.23
CA ALA A 129 -3.80 17.73 -9.17
C ALA A 129 -3.21 17.42 -7.78
N PRO A 130 -3.83 17.91 -6.68
CA PRO A 130 -3.40 17.57 -5.33
C PRO A 130 -3.29 16.05 -5.13
N ASN A 131 -2.13 15.58 -4.70
CA ASN A 131 -1.83 14.16 -4.53
C ASN A 131 -0.77 13.96 -3.42
N ASN A 132 -0.56 12.71 -3.00
CA ASN A 132 0.40 12.37 -1.93
C ASN A 132 1.79 11.97 -2.45
N GLY A 133 2.02 11.97 -3.76
CA GLY A 133 3.31 11.64 -4.37
C GLY A 133 4.31 12.79 -4.29
N THR A 134 5.59 12.45 -4.35
CA THR A 134 6.72 13.40 -4.30
C THR A 134 7.62 13.20 -5.51
N LEU A 135 7.58 14.15 -6.47
CA LEU A 135 8.37 14.08 -7.71
C LEU A 135 9.87 13.95 -7.46
N GLN A 136 10.37 14.56 -6.38
CA GLN A 136 11.79 14.58 -6.02
C GLN A 136 12.37 13.17 -5.87
N HIS A 137 11.56 12.19 -5.45
CA HIS A 137 11.99 10.79 -5.35
C HIS A 137 12.31 10.16 -6.72
N MET A 138 11.75 10.71 -7.81
CA MET A 138 11.87 10.18 -9.17
C MET A 138 12.82 10.98 -10.06
N LEU A 139 13.37 12.11 -9.57
CA LEU A 139 14.28 12.94 -10.37
C LEU A 139 15.55 12.19 -10.80
N GLU A 140 16.01 11.22 -10.02
CA GLU A 140 17.22 10.45 -10.33
C GLU A 140 17.08 9.58 -11.59
N VAL A 141 15.85 9.21 -11.98
CA VAL A 141 15.62 8.37 -13.17
C VAL A 141 15.53 9.17 -14.46
N LEU A 142 15.42 10.49 -14.36
CA LEU A 142 15.28 11.40 -15.50
C LEU A 142 16.63 11.84 -16.03
N LYS A 143 16.74 11.99 -17.35
CA LYS A 143 17.81 12.78 -17.98
C LYS A 143 17.52 14.25 -17.68
N ILE A 144 17.88 14.71 -16.48
CA ILE A 144 17.84 16.15 -16.20
C ILE A 144 18.95 16.77 -17.06
N SER A 145 18.60 17.24 -18.25
CA SER A 145 19.38 18.27 -18.93
C SER A 145 19.44 19.43 -17.95
N ARG A 146 20.64 19.90 -17.61
CA ARG A 146 20.77 21.27 -17.08
C ARG A 146 20.05 22.14 -18.09
N ILE A 147 18.86 22.63 -17.75
CA ILE A 147 18.19 23.65 -18.54
C ILE A 147 19.16 24.83 -18.45
N SER A 148 19.95 25.06 -19.50
CA SER A 148 20.58 26.34 -19.72
C SER A 148 19.47 27.38 -19.62
N ASN A 149 19.67 28.40 -18.77
CA ASN A 149 18.76 29.50 -18.49
C ASN A 149 18.19 30.16 -19.77
N SER A 150 17.18 29.57 -20.40
CA SER A 150 16.51 30.13 -21.56
C SER A 150 15.10 29.56 -21.76
N VAL A 151 14.34 29.39 -20.66
CA VAL A 151 12.88 29.41 -20.72
C VAL A 151 12.47 30.71 -20.00
N PRO A 152 11.81 31.66 -20.68
CA PRO A 152 11.38 32.88 -20.03
C PRO A 152 10.38 32.49 -18.94
N ALA A 153 10.69 32.91 -17.72
CA ALA A 153 9.80 32.84 -16.59
C ALA A 153 8.48 33.54 -16.96
N LYS A 154 7.48 32.77 -17.35
CA LYS A 154 6.09 33.17 -17.26
C LYS A 154 5.34 32.07 -16.51
N GLU A 155 5.12 32.41 -15.24
CA GLU A 155 3.96 32.02 -14.43
C GLU A 155 3.69 30.52 -14.32
N ILE A 156 4.49 29.87 -13.47
CA ILE A 156 3.93 28.89 -12.53
C ILE A 156 3.68 29.68 -11.26
N GLU A 157 2.54 30.38 -11.20
CA GLU A 157 2.03 30.91 -9.93
C GLU A 157 1.54 29.74 -9.09
N VAL A 158 2.14 29.62 -7.91
CA VAL A 158 1.67 28.76 -6.83
C VAL A 158 0.43 29.43 -6.24
N ILE A 159 -0.74 28.84 -6.49
CA ILE A 159 -1.94 29.02 -5.66
C ILE A 159 -2.22 27.67 -5.00
#